data_AF-A0A8X6V4K7-F1
#
_entry.id   AF-A0A8X6V4K7-F1
#
_cell.length_a   1.000
_cell.length_b   1.000
_cell.length_c   1.000
_cell.angle_alpha   90.00
_cell.angle_beta   90.00
_cell.angle_gamma   90.00
#
_symmetry.space_group_name_H-M   'P 1'
#
loop_
_entity.id
_entity.type
_entity.pdbx_description
1 polymer ?
#
loop_
_entity_poly.entity_id
_entity_poly.type
_entity_poly.pdbx_seq_one_letter_code
_entity_poly.pdbx_strand_id
1 'polypeptide(L)'
;MLKPYYKRPEHVNVIINDETKNSLADQELEIPYLENNSLIYDFEDVIQASELNKHLHDKQMDRLRELLNKYSKCFSNNPGLTNLVEHEIQLVSDQPVRRSPSNVAPTK
;
A
#
# COMPACT_ATOMS: atom_id res chain seq x y z
N MET A 1 14.07 24.85 -38.89
CA MET A 1 13.45 26.10 -38.38
C MET A 1 12.84 25.83 -37.01
N LEU A 2 13.19 26.63 -36.00
CA LEU A 2 12.64 26.48 -34.64
C LEU A 2 11.23 27.06 -34.60
N LYS A 3 10.29 26.37 -33.94
CA LYS A 3 8.94 26.89 -33.75
C LYS A 3 8.97 28.12 -32.82
N PRO A 4 8.14 29.16 -33.05
CA PRO A 4 8.08 30.33 -32.17
C PRO A 4 7.67 29.94 -30.76
N TYR A 5 8.33 30.55 -29.76
CA TYR A 5 7.98 30.34 -28.36
C TYR A 5 6.61 30.97 -28.07
N TYR A 6 5.66 30.13 -27.64
CA TYR A 6 4.35 30.56 -27.16
C TYR A 6 4.41 30.69 -25.64
N LYS A 7 4.51 31.93 -25.13
CA LYS A 7 4.49 32.20 -23.68
C LYS A 7 3.07 31.92 -23.17
N ARG A 8 2.94 30.97 -22.24
CA ARG A 8 1.65 30.71 -21.59
C ARG A 8 1.22 31.94 -20.77
N PRO A 9 -0.07 32.32 -20.79
CA PRO A 9 -0.59 33.33 -19.90
C PRO A 9 -0.38 32.88 -18.44
N GLU A 10 0.07 33.80 -17.59
CA GLU A 10 0.28 33.54 -16.17
C GLU A 10 -1.08 33.43 -15.48
N HIS A 11 -1.47 32.21 -15.12
CA HIS A 11 -2.65 31.97 -14.29
C HIS A 11 -2.22 31.95 -12.82
N VAL A 12 -2.58 33.01 -12.09
CA VAL A 12 -2.49 33.03 -10.63
C VAL A 12 -3.71 32.30 -10.09
N ASN A 13 -3.51 31.13 -9.47
CA ASN A 13 -4.59 30.45 -8.75
C ASN A 13 -4.86 31.21 -7.45
N VAL A 14 -5.87 32.08 -7.47
CA VAL A 14 -6.39 32.70 -6.26
C VAL A 14 -7.35 31.71 -5.62
N ILE A 15 -6.95 31.14 -4.48
CA ILE A 15 -7.86 30.38 -3.62
C ILE A 15 -8.73 31.42 -2.91
N ILE A 16 -9.95 31.59 -3.41
CA ILE A 16 -10.97 32.40 -2.72
C ILE A 16 -11.62 31.46 -1.71
N ASN A 17 -11.27 31.64 -0.43
CA ASN A 17 -11.99 31.02 0.68
C ASN A 17 -13.38 31.65 0.74
N ASP A 18 -14.32 31.07 0.02
CA ASP A 18 -15.73 31.36 0.18
C ASP A 18 -16.16 30.72 1.50
N GLU A 19 -16.35 31.54 2.54
CA GLU A 19 -16.68 31.13 3.92
C GLU A 19 -18.06 30.42 4.04
N THR A 20 -18.66 30.04 2.91
CA THR A 20 -20.01 29.45 2.81
C THR A 20 -20.05 28.01 2.32
N LYS A 21 -18.90 27.35 2.11
CA LYS A 21 -18.85 25.89 1.89
C LYS A 21 -18.08 25.22 3.02
N ASN A 22 -18.82 24.90 4.07
CA ASN A 22 -18.42 24.05 5.19
C ASN A 22 -17.54 22.87 4.73
N SER A 23 -16.23 23.06 4.91
CA SER A 23 -15.29 22.14 5.56
C SER A 23 -15.47 20.65 5.26
N LEU A 24 -15.12 20.25 4.03
CA LEU A 24 -14.61 18.90 3.76
C LEU A 24 -13.15 18.93 3.30
N ALA A 25 -12.62 20.12 2.96
CA ALA A 25 -11.21 20.29 2.55
C ALA A 25 -10.25 20.42 3.74
N ASP A 26 -10.74 20.82 4.92
CA ASP A 26 -9.96 20.96 6.16
C ASP A 26 -10.07 19.73 7.08
N GLN A 27 -10.86 18.74 6.70
CA GLN A 27 -10.82 17.44 7.36
C GLN A 27 -9.60 16.73 6.78
N GLU A 28 -8.47 16.85 7.48
CA GLU A 28 -7.38 15.88 7.40
C GLU A 28 -8.06 14.51 7.52
N LEU A 29 -8.16 13.78 6.40
CA LEU A 29 -8.70 12.43 6.41
C LEU A 29 -7.74 11.63 7.29
N GLU A 30 -8.12 11.48 8.55
CA GLU A 30 -7.39 10.72 9.54
C GLU A 30 -7.46 9.28 9.04
N ILE A 31 -6.44 8.85 8.29
CA ILE A 31 -6.28 7.45 7.92
C ILE A 31 -6.22 6.75 9.26
N PRO A 32 -7.20 5.89 9.60
CA PRO A 32 -7.18 5.22 10.89
C PRO A 32 -5.90 4.41 10.92
N TYR A 33 -4.98 4.83 11.78
CA TYR A 33 -3.86 4.00 12.15
C TYR A 33 -4.48 2.83 12.88
N LEU A 34 -4.54 1.67 12.22
CA LEU A 34 -4.87 0.44 12.92
C LEU A 34 -3.78 0.29 13.97
N GLU A 35 -4.11 0.54 15.23
CA GLU A 35 -3.28 0.21 16.39
C GLU A 35 -3.21 -1.33 16.55
N ASN A 36 -2.89 -2.05 15.47
CA ASN A 36 -2.46 -3.42 15.58
C ASN A 36 -1.05 -3.38 16.15
N ASN A 37 -0.98 -3.27 17.47
CA ASN A 37 0.25 -3.31 18.24
C ASN A 37 0.85 -4.73 18.28
N SER A 38 0.65 -5.53 17.23
CA SER A 38 1.14 -6.89 17.15
C SER A 38 2.27 -6.96 16.13
N LEU A 39 3.49 -6.74 16.62
CA LEU A 39 4.70 -7.32 16.02
C LEU A 39 4.56 -8.85 15.77
N ILE A 40 3.55 -9.47 16.39
CA ILE A 40 3.16 -10.87 16.29
C ILE A 40 2.03 -10.99 15.26
N TYR A 41 2.31 -11.69 14.18
CA TYR A 41 1.31 -12.09 13.19
C TYR A 41 0.23 -12.98 13.84
N ASP A 42 -1.06 -12.63 13.68
CA ASP A 42 -2.18 -13.44 14.18
C ASP A 42 -2.65 -14.43 13.12
N PHE A 43 -2.47 -15.72 13.39
CA PHE A 43 -2.89 -16.79 12.48
C PHE A 43 -4.39 -17.06 12.53
N GLU A 44 -5.08 -16.64 13.60
CA GLU A 44 -6.52 -16.91 13.74
C GLU A 44 -7.33 -16.07 12.75
N ASP A 45 -6.90 -14.84 12.48
CA ASP A 45 -7.47 -13.98 11.43
C ASP A 45 -7.43 -14.65 10.05
N VAL A 46 -6.30 -15.27 9.70
CA VAL A 46 -6.11 -15.97 8.42
C VAL A 46 -7.02 -17.20 8.32
N ILE A 47 -7.11 -17.96 9.41
CA ILE A 47 -7.95 -19.15 9.51
C ILE A 47 -9.42 -18.78 9.30
N GLN A 48 -9.87 -17.69 9.90
CA GLN A 48 -11.24 -17.19 9.76
C GLN A 48 -11.51 -16.62 8.36
N ALA A 49 -10.64 -15.75 7.85
CA ALA A 49 -10.80 -15.12 6.54
C ALA A 49 -10.79 -16.14 5.39
N SER A 50 -10.02 -17.22 5.55
CA SER A 50 -9.89 -18.28 4.54
C SER A 50 -10.87 -19.44 4.75
N GLU A 51 -11.76 -19.35 5.75
CA GLU A 51 -12.73 -20.38 6.13
C GLU A 51 -12.12 -21.79 6.30
N LEU A 52 -10.86 -21.89 6.75
CA LEU A 52 -10.10 -23.14 6.76
C LEU A 52 -10.75 -24.24 7.62
N ASN A 53 -11.54 -23.83 8.63
CA ASN A 53 -12.33 -24.71 9.48
C ASN A 53 -13.37 -25.54 8.69
N LYS A 54 -13.78 -25.09 7.50
CA LYS A 54 -14.71 -25.81 6.63
C LYS A 54 -14.01 -26.84 5.73
N HIS A 55 -12.70 -26.69 5.53
CA HIS A 55 -11.92 -27.44 4.55
C HIS A 55 -10.94 -28.45 5.17
N LEU A 56 -10.56 -28.24 6.44
CA LEU A 56 -9.61 -29.07 7.15
C LEU A 56 -10.31 -29.83 8.28
N HIS A 57 -9.93 -31.09 8.47
CA HIS A 57 -10.30 -31.84 9.66
C HIS A 57 -9.51 -31.37 10.89
N ASP A 58 -10.05 -31.58 12.09
CA ASP A 58 -9.44 -31.11 13.36
C ASP A 58 -7.94 -31.45 13.47
N LYS A 59 -7.56 -32.69 13.16
CA LYS A 59 -6.15 -33.12 13.19
C LYS A 59 -5.25 -32.38 12.20
N GLN A 60 -5.79 -32.00 11.03
CA GLN A 60 -5.05 -31.22 10.03
C GLN A 60 -4.93 -29.76 10.48
N MET A 61 -5.96 -29.24 11.12
CA MET A 61 -5.98 -27.90 11.70
C MET A 61 -4.98 -27.77 12.86
N ASP A 62 -4.89 -28.77 13.74
CA ASP A 62 -3.89 -28.82 14.80
C ASP A 62 -2.46 -28.81 14.23
N ARG A 63 -2.22 -29.64 13.20
CA ARG A 63 -0.92 -29.70 12.53
C ARG A 63 -0.58 -28.40 11.80
N LEU A 64 -1.57 -27.71 11.23
CA LEU A 64 -1.39 -26.39 10.65
C LEU A 64 -1.00 -25.37 11.72
N ARG A 65 -1.69 -25.36 12.87
CA ARG A 65 -1.34 -24.47 14.00
C ARG A 65 0.08 -24.71 14.51
N GLU A 66 0.50 -25.97 14.65
CA GLU A 66 1.88 -26.31 15.01
C GLU A 66 2.90 -25.76 14.00
N LEU A 67 2.61 -25.90 12.71
CA LEU A 67 3.48 -25.43 11.63
C LEU A 67 3.60 -23.90 11.65
N LEU A 68 2.47 -23.19 11.74
CA LEU A 68 2.43 -21.74 11.77
C LEU A 68 3.14 -21.17 13.00
N ASN A 69 2.94 -21.77 14.18
CA ASN A 69 3.68 -21.40 15.39
C ASN A 69 5.19 -21.60 15.24
N LYS A 70 5.62 -22.72 14.64
CA LYS A 70 7.04 -23.02 14.39
C LYS A 70 7.71 -21.96 13.51
N TYR A 71 7.01 -21.45 12.51
CA TYR A 71 7.52 -20.44 11.57
C TYR A 71 7.00 -19.03 11.84
N SER A 72 6.45 -18.76 13.02
CA SER A 72 5.88 -17.46 13.40
C SER A 72 6.82 -16.28 13.17
N LYS A 73 8.12 -16.46 13.42
CA LYS A 73 9.16 -15.45 13.20
C LYS A 73 9.42 -15.12 11.72
N CYS A 74 8.95 -15.94 10.78
CA CYS A 74 9.08 -15.69 9.35
C CYS A 74 7.99 -14.75 8.83
N PHE A 75 6.92 -14.54 9.61
CA PHE A 75 5.83 -13.63 9.26
C PHE A 75 6.00 -12.32 10.03
N SER A 76 5.84 -11.19 9.32
CA SER A 76 5.84 -9.87 9.91
C SER A 76 4.62 -9.10 9.41
N ASN A 77 3.95 -8.39 10.31
CA ASN A 77 2.91 -7.43 9.95
C ASN A 77 3.49 -6.13 9.39
N ASN A 78 4.83 -5.96 9.41
CA ASN A 78 5.46 -4.79 8.82
C ASN A 78 5.61 -4.99 7.29
N PRO A 79 4.87 -4.22 6.47
CA PRO A 79 4.98 -4.34 5.02
C PRO A 79 6.43 -4.07 4.57
N GLY A 80 6.96 -4.94 3.71
CA GLY A 80 8.35 -4.85 3.22
C GLY A 80 9.40 -5.64 4.01
N LEU A 81 9.01 -6.33 5.09
CA LEU A 81 9.91 -7.13 5.93
C LEU A 81 9.62 -8.64 5.82
N THR A 82 9.63 -9.19 4.62
CA THR A 82 9.57 -10.65 4.44
C THR A 82 10.92 -11.13 3.89
N ASN A 83 11.68 -11.86 4.70
CA ASN A 83 12.93 -12.53 4.28
C ASN A 83 12.64 -13.83 3.49
N LEU A 84 11.43 -13.97 2.93
CA LEU A 84 10.98 -15.24 2.37
C LEU A 84 11.65 -15.51 1.02
N VAL A 85 11.91 -14.48 0.22
CA VAL A 85 12.52 -14.58 -1.12
C VAL A 85 13.28 -13.30 -1.44
N GLU A 86 14.54 -13.40 -1.84
CA GLU A 86 15.27 -12.31 -2.48
C GLU A 86 15.06 -12.38 -4.00
N HIS A 87 14.55 -11.31 -4.60
CA HIS A 87 14.39 -11.22 -6.05
C HIS A 87 15.62 -10.56 -6.67
N GLU A 88 16.35 -11.29 -7.50
CA GLU A 88 17.37 -10.71 -8.36
C GLU A 88 16.70 -10.09 -9.60
N ILE A 89 16.75 -8.76 -9.72
CA ILE A 89 16.31 -8.06 -10.92
C ILE A 89 17.54 -7.88 -11.81
N GLN A 90 17.63 -8.69 -12.86
CA GLN A 90 18.69 -8.56 -13.85
C GLN A 90 18.50 -7.25 -14.64
N LEU A 91 19.53 -6.40 -14.61
CA LEU A 91 19.52 -5.14 -15.33
C LEU A 91 19.87 -5.36 -16.81
N VAL A 92 19.08 -4.77 -17.69
CA VAL A 92 19.43 -4.67 -19.12
C VAL A 92 20.47 -3.57 -19.36
N SER A 93 20.56 -2.59 -18.44
CA SER A 93 21.51 -1.48 -18.47
C SER A 93 21.67 -0.89 -17.07
N ASP A 94 22.89 -0.52 -16.70
CA ASP A 94 23.22 0.16 -15.44
C ASP A 94 22.87 1.66 -15.47
N GLN A 95 22.42 2.18 -16.60
CA GLN A 95 22.08 3.59 -16.76
C GLN A 95 20.70 3.88 -16.15
N PRO A 96 20.59 4.79 -15.17
CA PRO A 96 19.31 5.07 -14.51
C PRO A 96 18.33 5.79 -15.44
N VAL A 97 17.09 5.31 -15.49
CA VAL A 97 16.01 5.94 -16.26
C VAL A 97 15.31 6.98 -15.40
N ARG A 98 15.30 8.24 -15.84
CA ARG A 98 14.54 9.33 -15.20
C ARG A 98 13.36 9.73 -16.06
N ARG A 99 12.14 9.69 -15.51
CA ARG A 99 10.93 10.23 -16.12
C ARG A 99 10.19 11.10 -15.13
N SER A 100 9.72 12.26 -15.56
CA SER A 100 8.81 13.09 -14.77
C SER A 100 7.46 12.38 -14.63
N PRO A 101 6.76 12.53 -13.49
CA PRO A 101 5.39 12.05 -13.35
C PRO A 101 4.50 12.53 -14.51
N SER A 102 3.63 11.66 -15.00
CA SER A 102 2.64 12.04 -16.01
C SER A 102 1.38 12.54 -15.32
N ASN A 103 0.77 13.60 -15.86
CA ASN A 103 -0.54 14.04 -15.38
C ASN A 103 -1.58 13.00 -15.81
N VAL A 104 -2.18 12.30 -14.85
CA VAL A 104 -3.29 11.40 -15.08
C VAL A 104 -4.58 12.17 -14.76
N ALA A 105 -5.53 12.17 -15.69
CA ALA A 105 -6.84 12.77 -15.43
C ALA A 105 -7.59 11.96 -14.35
N PRO A 106 -8.38 12.60 -13.47
CA PRO A 106 -9.15 11.88 -12.47
C PRO A 106 -10.15 10.93 -13.14
N THR A 107 -10.11 9.66 -12.76
CA THR A 107 -11.13 8.67 -13.12
C THR A 107 -12.42 9.02 -12.38
N LYS A 108 -13.54 9.09 -13.13
CA LYS A 108 -14.88 9.33 -12.59
C LYS A 108 -15.41 8.16 -11.78
#